data_AF-A0A7X8D810-F1
#
_entry.id   AF-A0A7X8D810-F1
#
_cell.length_a   1.000
_cell.length_b   1.000
_cell.length_c   1.000
_cell.angle_alpha   90.00
_cell.angle_beta   90.00
_cell.angle_gamma   90.00
#
_symmetry.space_group_name_H-M   'P 1'
#
loop_
_entity.id
_entity.type
_entity.pdbx_description
1 polymer ?
#
loop_
_entity_poly.entity_id
_entity_poly.type
_entity_poly.pdbx_seq_one_letter_code
_entity_poly.pdbx_strand_id
1 'polypeptide(L)'
;MENTSELIDEKLGLQNTDGDTALDTFSLDEREANLNKKEMEIKEKLSEIKRKEELLHIIEMEQKARDMASKRGLPMEAVQLIDMQSEETITESIDILQRLLSKIKTEQSAPAVGDFKPTEPLTYSQRAELYLTNR
;
A
#
# COMPACT_ATOMS: atom_id res chain seq x y z
N MET A 1 32.81 28.08 14.43
CA MET A 1 34.08 27.42 14.78
C MET A 1 34.06 27.19 16.27
N GLU A 2 34.05 25.94 16.71
CA GLU A 2 34.98 25.39 17.69
C GLU A 2 34.62 23.91 17.91
N ASN A 3 35.67 23.11 17.93
CA ASN A 3 35.70 21.67 17.77
C ASN A 3 36.24 21.14 19.10
N THR A 4 35.44 20.47 19.90
CA THR A 4 35.89 19.84 21.14
C THR A 4 35.91 18.33 20.94
N SER A 5 37.04 17.86 20.40
CA SER A 5 37.48 16.47 20.54
C SER A 5 37.68 16.17 22.02
N GLU A 6 36.78 15.41 22.62
CA GLU A 6 37.09 14.64 23.81
C GLU A 6 37.40 13.21 23.39
N LEU A 7 38.69 12.92 23.36
CA LEU A 7 39.26 11.59 23.33
C LEU A 7 38.83 10.86 24.61
N ILE A 8 37.83 10.01 24.51
CA ILE A 8 37.55 9.01 25.55
C ILE A 8 38.53 7.86 25.33
N ASP A 9 39.71 8.03 25.93
CA ASP A 9 40.67 6.96 26.20
C ASP A 9 40.17 6.20 27.44
N GLU A 10 39.05 5.48 27.30
CA GLU A 10 38.59 4.57 28.35
C GLU A 10 39.45 3.31 28.29
N LYS A 11 40.41 3.26 29.20
CA LYS A 11 41.02 2.05 29.75
C LYS A 11 40.15 0.82 29.46
N LEU A 12 40.65 -0.03 28.58
CA LEU A 12 40.35 -1.46 28.50
C LEU A 12 40.71 -2.12 29.85
N GLY A 13 39.89 -1.84 30.86
CA GLY A 13 39.80 -2.61 32.08
C GLY A 13 39.13 -3.92 31.73
N LEU A 14 39.93 -4.89 31.29
CA LEU A 14 39.58 -6.30 31.35
C LEU A 14 39.39 -6.68 32.82
N GLN A 15 38.28 -6.25 33.41
CA GLN A 15 37.69 -6.94 34.54
C GLN A 15 37.12 -8.23 33.96
N ASN A 16 37.90 -9.30 34.08
CA ASN A 16 37.37 -10.65 34.06
C ASN A 16 36.36 -10.74 35.19
N THR A 17 35.09 -10.46 34.88
CA THR A 17 34.00 -10.74 35.79
C THR A 17 33.88 -12.24 35.86
N ASP A 18 34.19 -12.79 37.03
CA ASP A 18 33.85 -14.14 37.50
C ASP A 18 32.34 -14.39 37.42
N GLY A 19 31.83 -14.55 36.20
CA GLY A 19 30.40 -14.66 35.91
C GLY A 19 30.03 -15.62 34.78
N ASP A 20 30.99 -16.39 34.25
CA ASP A 20 30.77 -17.30 33.12
C ASP A 20 31.17 -18.76 33.40
N THR A 21 31.10 -19.19 34.66
CA THR A 21 31.40 -20.57 35.06
C THR A 21 30.21 -21.54 34.92
N ALA A 22 29.06 -21.08 34.42
CA ALA A 22 27.88 -21.94 34.21
C ALA A 22 27.94 -22.74 32.89
N LEU A 23 28.87 -22.41 31.97
CA LEU A 23 29.10 -23.23 30.78
C LEU A 23 30.04 -24.40 31.09
N ASP A 24 30.91 -24.31 32.10
CA ASP A 24 31.97 -25.29 32.43
C ASP A 24 31.52 -26.59 33.10
N THR A 25 30.21 -26.75 33.31
CA THR A 25 29.61 -27.97 33.85
C THR A 25 28.87 -28.82 32.82
N PHE A 26 28.70 -28.33 31.58
CA PHE A 26 28.06 -29.08 30.50
C PHE A 26 29.09 -29.88 29.71
N SER A 27 28.75 -31.13 29.37
CA SER A 27 29.52 -31.91 28.41
C SER A 27 29.55 -31.21 27.03
N LEU A 28 30.55 -31.52 26.21
CA LEU A 28 30.66 -30.95 24.85
C LEU A 28 29.37 -31.18 24.04
N ASP A 29 28.76 -32.36 24.18
CA ASP A 29 27.51 -32.74 23.52
C ASP A 29 26.32 -31.88 23.97
N GLU A 30 26.24 -31.54 25.27
CA GLU A 30 25.19 -30.67 25.81
C GLU A 30 25.37 -29.20 25.38
N ARG A 31 26.63 -28.73 25.28
CA ARG A 31 26.93 -27.40 24.73
C ARG A 31 26.54 -27.33 23.25
N GLU A 32 26.85 -28.36 22.47
CA GLU A 32 26.48 -28.43 21.05
C GLU A 32 24.97 -28.51 20.84
N ALA A 33 24.25 -29.32 21.64
CA ALA A 33 22.79 -29.39 21.60
C ALA A 33 22.13 -28.04 21.96
N ASN A 34 22.66 -27.32 22.95
CA ASN A 34 22.15 -26.00 23.35
C ASN A 34 22.44 -24.94 22.28
N LEU A 35 23.62 -24.98 21.65
CA LEU A 35 23.94 -24.12 20.51
C LEU A 35 23.01 -24.38 19.32
N ASN A 36 22.79 -25.64 18.94
CA ASN A 36 21.87 -26.01 17.86
C ASN A 36 20.43 -25.57 18.16
N LYS A 37 19.99 -25.69 19.40
CA LYS A 37 18.68 -25.20 19.84
C LYS A 37 18.56 -23.68 19.66
N LYS A 38 19.55 -22.92 20.13
CA LYS A 38 19.57 -21.45 19.97
C LYS A 38 19.65 -21.04 18.50
N GLU A 39 20.41 -21.76 17.68
CA GLU A 39 20.48 -21.49 16.24
C GLU A 39 19.12 -21.70 15.56
N MET A 40 18.39 -22.75 15.95
CA MET A 40 17.03 -23.00 15.47
C MET A 40 16.07 -21.88 15.90
N GLU A 41 16.09 -21.48 17.17
CA GLU A 41 15.27 -20.36 17.69
C GLU A 41 15.58 -19.03 16.95
N ILE A 42 16.85 -18.77 16.62
CA ILE A 42 17.25 -17.59 15.84
C ILE A 42 16.69 -17.67 14.42
N LYS A 43 16.78 -18.83 13.76
CA LYS A 43 16.23 -19.03 12.41
C LYS A 43 14.72 -18.82 12.37
N GLU A 44 13.99 -19.33 13.37
CA GLU A 44 12.55 -19.12 13.51
C GLU A 44 12.20 -17.63 13.67
N LYS A 45 12.90 -16.93 14.57
CA LYS A 45 12.70 -15.48 14.77
C LYS A 45 13.02 -14.66 13.53
N LEU A 46 14.08 -15.01 12.79
CA LEU A 46 14.40 -14.35 11.52
C LEU A 46 13.31 -14.56 10.47
N SER A 47 12.73 -15.77 10.41
CA SER A 47 11.60 -16.03 9.52
C SER A 47 10.36 -15.22 9.91
N GLU A 48 10.11 -15.06 11.21
CA GLU A 48 8.99 -14.24 11.70
C GLU A 48 9.20 -12.75 11.37
N ILE A 49 10.42 -12.23 11.54
CA ILE A 49 10.76 -10.85 11.20
C ILE A 49 10.54 -10.60 9.71
N LYS A 50 11.05 -11.46 8.83
CA LYS A 50 10.84 -11.33 7.38
C LYS A 50 9.37 -11.27 7.00
N ARG A 51 8.55 -12.15 7.59
CA ARG A 51 7.10 -12.14 7.37
C ARG A 51 6.45 -10.83 7.83
N LYS A 52 6.90 -10.27 8.96
CA LYS A 52 6.39 -8.98 9.45
C LYS A 52 6.80 -7.82 8.54
N GLU A 53 8.02 -7.83 8.03
CA GLU A 53 8.51 -6.83 7.07
C GLU A 53 7.69 -6.86 5.77
N GLU A 54 7.40 -8.06 5.23
CA GLU A 54 6.54 -8.21 4.06
C GLU A 54 5.12 -7.66 4.29
N LEU A 55 4.53 -7.95 5.46
CA LEU A 55 3.20 -7.41 5.81
C LEU A 55 3.21 -5.89 5.97
N LEU A 56 4.26 -5.33 6.58
CA LEU A 56 4.41 -3.88 6.71
C LEU A 56 4.54 -3.22 5.34
N HIS A 57 5.29 -3.83 4.41
CA HIS A 57 5.43 -3.32 3.06
C HIS A 57 4.08 -3.27 2.32
N ILE A 58 3.27 -4.33 2.44
CA ILE A 58 1.91 -4.35 1.85
C ILE A 58 1.05 -3.21 2.42
N ILE A 59 1.08 -3.01 3.74
CA ILE A 59 0.33 -1.94 4.40
C ILE A 59 0.78 -0.56 3.93
N GLU A 60 2.10 -0.34 3.80
CA GLU A 60 2.67 0.91 3.32
C GLU A 60 2.22 1.23 1.90
N MET A 61 2.26 0.24 1.00
CA MET A 61 1.80 0.39 -0.38
C MET A 61 0.31 0.69 -0.46
N GLU A 62 -0.51 0.04 0.39
CA GLU A 62 -1.95 0.32 0.47
C GLU A 62 -2.25 1.73 0.97
N GLN A 63 -1.57 2.18 2.02
CA GLN A 63 -1.70 3.56 2.53
C GLN A 63 -1.31 4.57 1.45
N LYS A 64 -0.22 4.31 0.73
CA LYS A 64 0.25 5.17 -0.36
C LYS A 64 -0.75 5.23 -1.51
N ALA A 65 -1.30 4.09 -1.93
CA ALA A 65 -2.35 4.04 -2.94
C ALA A 65 -3.59 4.84 -2.53
N ARG A 66 -4.05 4.71 -1.27
CA ARG A 66 -5.18 5.47 -0.71
C ARG A 66 -4.91 6.98 -0.74
N ASP A 67 -3.73 7.40 -0.27
CA ASP A 67 -3.35 8.81 -0.25
C ASP A 67 -3.29 9.41 -1.66
N MET A 68 -2.70 8.67 -2.61
CA MET A 68 -2.60 9.12 -4.00
C MET A 68 -3.96 9.17 -4.69
N ALA A 69 -4.83 8.18 -4.44
CA ALA A 69 -6.20 8.16 -4.97
C ALA A 69 -7.02 9.34 -4.42
N SER A 70 -6.94 9.59 -3.10
CA SER A 70 -7.62 10.69 -2.42
C SER A 70 -7.20 12.06 -2.96
N LYS A 71 -5.88 12.31 -3.08
CA LYS A 71 -5.33 13.56 -3.67
C LYS A 71 -5.81 13.82 -5.10
N ARG A 72 -6.16 12.75 -5.81
CA ARG A 72 -6.59 12.77 -7.21
C ARG A 72 -8.12 12.71 -7.37
N GLY A 73 -8.86 12.78 -6.26
CA GLY A 73 -10.32 12.82 -6.25
C GLY A 73 -10.98 11.52 -6.69
N LEU A 74 -10.27 10.39 -6.59
CA LEU A 74 -10.86 9.08 -6.82
C LEU A 74 -11.67 8.64 -5.60
N PRO A 75 -12.81 7.96 -5.82
CA PRO A 75 -13.59 7.38 -4.72
C PRO A 75 -12.80 6.27 -4.03
N MET A 76 -13.08 6.04 -2.74
CA MET A 76 -12.32 5.09 -1.92
C MET A 76 -12.42 3.65 -2.46
N GLU A 77 -13.55 3.33 -3.08
CA GLU A 77 -13.83 2.06 -3.75
C GLU A 77 -12.85 1.80 -4.92
N ALA A 78 -12.36 2.86 -5.57
CA ALA A 78 -11.41 2.72 -6.67
C ALA A 78 -10.04 2.22 -6.22
N VAL A 79 -9.70 2.36 -4.94
CA VAL A 79 -8.42 1.86 -4.38
C VAL A 79 -8.30 0.33 -4.55
N GLN A 80 -9.43 -0.38 -4.52
CA GLN A 80 -9.46 -1.85 -4.71
C GLN A 80 -9.04 -2.28 -6.13
N LEU A 81 -9.01 -1.36 -7.09
CA LEU A 81 -8.63 -1.59 -8.48
C LEU A 81 -7.18 -1.19 -8.78
N ILE A 82 -6.45 -0.66 -7.79
CA ILE A 82 -5.07 -0.21 -7.96
C ILE A 82 -4.12 -1.39 -7.83
N ASP A 83 -3.23 -1.56 -8.80
CA ASP A 83 -2.12 -2.51 -8.69
C ASP A 83 -1.02 -1.95 -7.77
N MET A 84 -0.82 -2.59 -6.62
CA MET A 84 0.06 -2.15 -5.54
C MET A 84 1.44 -2.81 -5.54
N GLN A 85 1.88 -3.37 -6.68
CA GLN A 85 3.20 -3.99 -6.83
C GLN A 85 4.37 -2.99 -6.68
N SER A 86 4.22 -1.78 -7.22
CA SER A 86 5.21 -0.70 -7.10
C SER A 86 4.55 0.67 -7.09
N GLU A 87 5.32 1.71 -6.80
CA GLU A 87 4.82 3.08 -6.84
C GLU A 87 4.47 3.53 -8.25
N GLU A 88 5.23 3.04 -9.24
CA GLU A 88 4.92 3.28 -10.65
C GLU A 88 3.57 2.64 -11.03
N THR A 89 3.33 1.38 -10.65
CA THR A 89 2.07 0.70 -10.96
C THR A 89 0.87 1.35 -10.29
N ILE A 90 1.04 1.86 -9.05
CA ILE A 90 0.02 2.65 -8.35
C ILE A 90 -0.31 3.91 -9.16
N THR A 91 0.71 4.61 -9.63
CA THR A 91 0.55 5.86 -10.39
C THR A 91 -0.18 5.62 -11.71
N GLU A 92 0.25 4.61 -12.48
CA GLU A 92 -0.37 4.23 -13.74
C GLU A 92 -1.84 3.81 -13.56
N SER A 93 -2.11 2.98 -12.54
CA SER A 93 -3.47 2.54 -12.21
C SER A 93 -4.38 3.73 -11.91
N ILE A 94 -3.89 4.69 -11.13
CA ILE A 94 -4.66 5.88 -10.78
C ILE A 94 -4.92 6.74 -12.01
N ASP A 95 -3.94 6.95 -12.89
CA ASP A 95 -4.12 7.74 -14.11
C ASP A 95 -5.17 7.10 -15.04
N ILE A 96 -5.18 5.77 -15.15
CA ILE A 96 -6.20 5.02 -15.89
C ILE A 96 -7.58 5.26 -15.28
N LEU A 97 -7.71 5.09 -13.95
CA LEU A 97 -8.98 5.27 -13.23
C LEU A 97 -9.52 6.71 -13.35
N GLN A 98 -8.65 7.71 -13.29
CA GLN A 98 -9.05 9.11 -13.50
C GLN A 98 -9.57 9.35 -14.91
N ARG A 99 -8.91 8.81 -15.94
CA ARG A 99 -9.37 8.93 -17.33
C ARG A 99 -10.73 8.27 -17.53
N LEU A 100 -10.95 7.10 -16.94
CA LEU A 100 -12.24 6.40 -16.97
C LEU A 100 -13.33 7.22 -16.28
N LEU A 101 -13.06 7.74 -15.08
CA LEU A 101 -14.01 8.56 -14.35
C LEU A 101 -14.39 9.82 -15.11
N SER A 102 -13.42 10.48 -15.76
CA SER A 102 -13.68 11.65 -16.60
C SER A 102 -14.57 11.31 -17.81
N LYS A 103 -14.32 10.18 -18.49
CA LYS A 103 -15.16 9.71 -19.61
C LYS A 103 -16.60 9.46 -19.18
N ILE A 104 -16.80 8.76 -18.06
CA ILE A 104 -18.14 8.49 -17.52
C ILE A 104 -18.87 9.79 -17.20
N LYS A 105 -18.19 10.76 -16.57
CA LYS A 105 -18.78 12.08 -16.26
C LYS A 105 -19.19 12.82 -17.54
N THR A 106 -18.39 12.76 -18.60
CA THR A 106 -18.75 13.39 -19.87
C THR A 106 -19.93 12.70 -20.55
N GLU A 107 -20.02 11.37 -20.51
CA GLU A 107 -21.14 10.61 -21.08
C GLU A 107 -22.45 10.82 -20.31
N GLN A 108 -22.40 10.90 -18.97
CA GLN A 108 -23.57 11.23 -18.14
C GLN A 108 -24.02 12.69 -18.29
N SER A 109 -23.14 13.59 -18.74
CA SER A 109 -23.47 14.98 -19.05
C SER A 109 -24.01 15.19 -20.47
N ALA A 110 -24.02 14.14 -21.31
CA ALA A 110 -24.74 14.20 -22.57
C ALA A 110 -26.23 14.47 -22.24
N PRO A 111 -26.87 15.47 -22.88
CA PRO A 111 -28.25 15.78 -22.58
C PRO A 111 -29.07 14.52 -22.78
N ALA A 112 -29.83 14.13 -21.75
CA ALA A 112 -30.84 13.10 -21.90
C ALA A 112 -31.70 13.51 -23.10
N VAL A 113 -31.68 12.71 -24.15
CA VAL A 113 -32.59 12.85 -25.29
C VAL A 113 -33.99 12.60 -24.72
N GLY A 114 -34.63 13.63 -24.17
CA GLY A 114 -35.82 13.40 -23.34
C GLY A 114 -36.56 14.61 -22.78
N ASP A 115 -35.95 15.79 -22.67
CA ASP A 115 -36.65 16.99 -22.15
C ASP A 115 -37.03 18.01 -23.22
N PHE A 116 -37.36 17.54 -24.43
CA PHE A 116 -38.16 18.38 -25.33
C PHE A 116 -39.62 18.32 -24.88
N LYS A 117 -39.99 19.16 -23.91
CA LYS A 117 -41.40 19.51 -23.67
C LYS A 117 -41.75 20.65 -24.62
N PRO A 118 -42.47 20.40 -25.72
CA PRO A 118 -42.94 21.50 -26.56
C PRO A 118 -43.89 22.36 -25.72
N THR A 119 -43.60 23.66 -25.69
CA THR A 119 -44.39 24.69 -24.99
C THR A 119 -45.81 24.85 -25.56
N GLU A 120 -46.09 24.22 -26.71
CA GLU A 120 -47.40 24.12 -27.34
C GLU A 120 -47.74 22.66 -27.67
N PRO A 121 -49.03 22.26 -27.61
CA PRO A 121 -49.42 20.92 -27.98
C PRO A 121 -49.04 20.64 -29.44
N LEU A 122 -48.21 19.62 -29.67
CA LEU A 122 -47.77 19.21 -31.00
C LEU A 122 -48.98 18.98 -31.91
N THR A 123 -48.89 19.47 -33.14
CA THR A 123 -49.87 19.20 -34.19
C THR A 123 -49.85 17.71 -34.57
N TYR A 124 -50.92 17.23 -35.22
CA TYR A 124 -51.01 15.82 -35.64
C TYR A 124 -49.84 15.38 -36.54
N SER A 125 -49.34 16.26 -37.41
CA SER A 125 -48.20 15.98 -38.30
C SER A 125 -46.90 15.78 -37.52
N GLN A 126 -46.61 16.66 -36.56
CA GLN A 126 -45.41 16.56 -35.72
C GLN A 126 -45.41 15.31 -34.85
N ARG A 127 -46.59 14.87 -34.37
CA ARG A 127 -46.71 13.60 -33.64
C ARG A 127 -46.43 12.39 -34.52
N ALA A 128 -46.88 12.40 -35.78
CA ALA A 128 -46.63 11.31 -36.71
C ALA A 128 -45.14 11.18 -37.07
N GLU A 129 -44.44 12.31 -37.26
CA GLU A 129 -42.99 12.34 -37.52
C GLU A 129 -42.16 11.78 -36.36
N LEU A 130 -42.55 12.08 -35.11
CA LEU A 130 -41.89 11.52 -33.92
C LEU A 130 -42.08 10.00 -33.79
N TYR A 131 -43.25 9.49 -34.20
CA TYR A 131 -43.49 8.04 -34.20
C TYR A 131 -42.67 7.30 -35.26
N LEU A 132 -42.34 7.97 -36.37
CA LEU A 132 -41.54 7.39 -37.44
C LEU A 132 -40.03 7.46 -37.16
N THR A 133 -39.59 8.47 -36.41
CA THR A 133 -38.17 8.68 -36.07
C THR A 133 -37.70 7.93 -34.81
N ASN A 134 -38.61 7.52 -33.91
CA ASN A 134 -38.29 6.73 -32.70
C ASN A 134 -38.46 5.21 -32.89
N ARG A 135 -38.38 4.72 -34.14
CA ARG A 135 -38.28 3.29 -34.48
C ARG A 135 -36.83 2.94 -34.81
#